data_AF-A0A800LU44-F1
#
_entry.id   AF-A0A800LU44-F1
#
_cell.length_a   1.000
_cell.length_b   1.000
_cell.length_c   1.000
_cell.angle_alpha   90.00
_cell.angle_beta   90.00
_cell.angle_gamma   90.00
#
_symmetry.space_group_name_H-M   'P 1'
#
loop_
_entity.id
_entity.type
_entity.pdbx_description
1 polymer ?
#
loop_
_entity_poly.entity_id
_entity_poly.type
_entity_poly.pdbx_seq_one_letter_code
_entity_poly.pdbx_strand_id
1 'polypeptide(L)'
;MHGNSDGLNGEGEYMALCHRMFEFRKANLRLFDMEPIVSFSEALVAKNCPVIHNNSFVTRIGGQFGWHQDDSPHYLVTEVIPGSHLFGKPCPDSFEGTEWEDRIHYYLGQAGSVIKFNNQVWYRGGPNRTSALYCAGDLRPLYDRA
;
A
#
# COMPACT_ATOMS: atom_id res chain seq x y z
N MET A 1 -10.15 8.68 -25.63
CA MET A 1 -8.73 8.31 -25.44
C MET A 1 -8.61 6.83 -25.76
N HIS A 2 -7.65 6.43 -26.59
CA HIS A 2 -7.43 5.04 -27.01
C HIS A 2 -6.09 4.56 -26.44
N GLY A 3 -6.00 3.32 -25.97
CA GLY A 3 -4.70 2.64 -25.77
C GLY A 3 -4.46 1.87 -24.47
N ASN A 4 -5.14 2.18 -23.37
CA ASN A 4 -4.90 1.54 -22.07
C ASN A 4 -6.19 0.98 -21.45
N SER A 5 -6.49 -0.28 -21.75
CA SER A 5 -7.73 -0.97 -21.33
C SER A 5 -7.60 -1.74 -20.00
N ASP A 6 -6.39 -1.94 -19.50
CA ASP A 6 -6.10 -2.69 -18.26
C ASP A 6 -5.57 -1.79 -17.13
N GLY A 7 -5.22 -0.55 -17.42
CA GLY A 7 -4.69 0.43 -16.47
C GLY A 7 -3.18 0.32 -16.24
N LEU A 8 -2.45 -0.53 -16.96
CA LEU A 8 -1.00 -0.68 -16.80
C LEU A 8 -0.28 0.63 -17.13
N ASN A 9 0.49 1.16 -16.19
CA ASN A 9 1.22 2.42 -16.37
C ASN A 9 2.60 2.44 -15.70
N GLY A 10 3.03 1.33 -15.08
CA GLY A 10 4.43 1.00 -14.85
C GLY A 10 4.64 -0.51 -15.04
N GLU A 11 5.62 -0.91 -15.85
CA GLU A 11 6.04 -2.30 -16.01
C GLU A 11 7.57 -2.40 -15.95
N GLY A 12 8.07 -3.43 -15.27
CA GLY A 12 9.48 -3.79 -15.20
C GLY A 12 9.67 -5.28 -14.91
N GLU A 13 10.93 -5.72 -14.97
CA GLU A 13 11.33 -7.13 -14.83
C GLU A 13 10.79 -7.80 -13.55
N TYR A 14 10.72 -7.05 -12.45
CA TYR A 14 10.33 -7.54 -11.13
C TYR A 14 8.92 -7.10 -10.68
N MET A 15 8.24 -6.23 -11.45
CA MET A 15 7.03 -5.55 -10.98
C MET A 15 6.12 -5.08 -12.11
N ALA A 16 4.81 -5.08 -11.88
CA ALA A 16 3.84 -4.32 -12.67
C ALA A 16 2.96 -3.48 -11.75
N LEU A 17 2.59 -2.28 -12.19
CA LEU A 17 1.86 -1.28 -11.43
C LEU A 17 0.81 -0.61 -12.31
N CYS A 18 -0.42 -0.57 -11.81
CA CYS A 18 -1.55 0.13 -12.41
C CYS A 18 -2.03 1.23 -11.46
N HIS A 19 -1.69 2.48 -11.76
CA HIS A 19 -2.27 3.65 -11.10
C HIS A 19 -3.73 3.87 -11.50
N ARG A 20 -4.53 4.42 -10.57
CA ARG A 20 -5.92 4.88 -10.77
C ARG A 20 -6.87 3.81 -11.30
N MET A 21 -6.79 2.59 -10.77
CA MET A 21 -7.56 1.43 -11.22
C MET A 21 -9.08 1.60 -11.13
N PHE A 22 -9.57 2.51 -10.30
CA PHE A 22 -10.97 2.91 -10.25
C PHE A 22 -11.53 3.45 -11.58
N GLU A 23 -10.69 4.01 -12.45
CA GLU A 23 -11.09 4.51 -13.78
C GLU A 23 -11.21 3.38 -14.82
N PHE A 24 -10.46 2.30 -14.65
CA PHE A 24 -10.32 1.22 -15.64
C PHE A 24 -11.06 -0.07 -15.25
N ARG A 25 -11.35 -0.29 -13.96
CA ARG A 25 -11.89 -1.56 -13.44
C ARG A 25 -13.04 -1.37 -12.45
N LYS A 26 -14.23 -1.84 -12.84
CA LYS A 26 -15.40 -1.97 -11.94
C LYS A 26 -15.11 -2.78 -10.67
N ALA A 27 -14.20 -3.75 -10.74
CA ALA A 27 -13.81 -4.54 -9.56
C ALA A 27 -13.10 -3.68 -8.50
N ASN A 28 -12.25 -2.74 -8.94
CA ASN A 28 -11.52 -1.81 -8.09
C ASN A 28 -12.43 -0.67 -7.59
N LEU A 29 -13.30 -0.15 -8.46
CA LEU A 29 -14.29 0.86 -8.08
C LEU A 29 -15.22 0.36 -6.95
N ARG A 30 -15.61 -0.92 -6.99
CA ARG A 30 -16.41 -1.57 -5.93
C ARG A 30 -15.70 -1.72 -4.58
N LEU A 31 -14.42 -1.37 -4.46
CA LEU A 31 -13.74 -1.32 -3.15
C LEU A 31 -14.10 -0.05 -2.39
N PHE A 32 -14.69 0.96 -3.04
CA PHE A 32 -15.04 2.24 -2.43
C PHE A 32 -16.36 2.17 -1.65
N ASP A 33 -17.21 1.18 -1.96
CA ASP A 33 -18.51 0.92 -1.34
C ASP A 33 -18.60 -0.48 -0.67
N MET A 34 -17.47 -1.19 -0.50
CA MET A 34 -17.44 -2.54 0.09
C MET A 34 -17.37 -2.54 1.62
N GLU A 35 -18.38 -3.10 2.28
CA GLU A 35 -18.33 -3.34 3.72
C GLU A 35 -17.49 -4.59 4.08
N PRO A 36 -16.77 -4.60 5.23
CA PRO A 36 -16.75 -3.57 6.28
C PRO A 36 -15.73 -2.42 6.06
N ILE A 37 -15.12 -2.29 4.87
CA ILE A 37 -14.01 -1.33 4.63
C ILE A 37 -14.50 0.12 4.76
N VAL A 38 -15.71 0.41 4.27
CA VAL A 38 -16.31 1.75 4.30
C VAL A 38 -16.65 2.16 5.73
N SER A 39 -17.49 1.39 6.42
CA SER A 39 -17.85 1.69 7.82
C SER A 39 -16.62 1.78 8.73
N PHE A 40 -15.62 0.93 8.54
CA PHE A 40 -14.36 1.02 9.30
C PHE A 40 -13.52 2.25 8.93
N SER A 41 -13.63 2.75 7.70
CA SER A 41 -12.90 3.95 7.27
C SER A 41 -13.55 5.24 7.72
N GLU A 42 -14.88 5.31 7.64
CA GLU A 42 -15.64 6.43 8.19
C GLU A 42 -15.47 6.57 9.70
N ALA A 43 -15.46 5.45 10.42
CA ALA A 43 -15.28 5.43 11.87
C ALA A 43 -13.86 5.80 12.33
N LEU A 44 -12.83 5.49 11.54
CA LEU A 44 -11.43 5.74 11.92
C LEU A 44 -10.89 7.10 11.42
N VAL A 45 -11.36 7.59 10.27
CA VAL A 45 -10.84 8.80 9.61
C VAL A 45 -11.82 9.95 9.77
N ALA A 46 -12.94 9.90 9.04
CA ALA A 46 -14.03 10.86 9.12
C ALA A 46 -15.25 10.32 8.36
N LYS A 47 -16.46 10.71 8.77
CA LYS A 47 -17.75 10.26 8.20
C LYS A 47 -17.94 10.50 6.69
N ASN A 48 -17.08 11.29 6.05
CA ASN A 48 -17.08 11.52 4.59
C ASN A 48 -15.64 11.51 4.03
N CYS A 49 -14.78 10.58 4.46
CA CYS A 49 -13.37 10.58 4.05
C CYS A 49 -13.21 10.31 2.53
N PRO A 50 -12.67 11.25 1.72
CA PRO A 50 -12.60 11.06 0.28
C PRO A 50 -11.43 10.13 -0.09
N VAL A 51 -11.63 9.26 -1.08
CA VAL A 51 -10.57 8.39 -1.60
C VAL A 51 -9.64 9.17 -2.51
N ILE A 52 -8.35 9.16 -2.21
CA ILE A 52 -7.29 9.87 -2.97
C ILE A 52 -6.41 8.96 -3.82
N HIS A 53 -6.40 7.66 -3.52
CA HIS A 53 -5.62 6.70 -4.28
C HIS A 53 -6.32 5.34 -4.34
N ASN A 54 -6.29 4.72 -5.53
CA ASN A 54 -6.63 3.31 -5.68
C ASN A 54 -5.86 2.65 -6.83
N ASN A 55 -4.97 1.73 -6.47
CA ASN A 55 -4.02 1.09 -7.39
C ASN A 55 -4.09 -0.42 -7.32
N SER A 56 -3.38 -1.07 -8.24
CA SER A 56 -3.07 -2.50 -8.14
C SER A 56 -1.65 -2.74 -8.61
N PHE A 57 -0.97 -3.69 -7.98
CA PHE A 57 0.39 -4.06 -8.32
C PHE A 57 0.61 -5.57 -8.26
N VAL A 58 1.62 -6.02 -9.00
CA VAL A 58 2.08 -7.40 -9.04
C VAL A 58 3.58 -7.42 -8.74
N THR A 59 3.97 -8.12 -7.68
CA THR A 59 5.38 -8.36 -7.34
C THR A 59 5.79 -9.72 -7.87
N ARG A 60 6.69 -9.73 -8.86
CA ARG A 60 7.27 -10.95 -9.44
C ARG A 60 8.33 -11.54 -8.48
N ILE A 61 8.80 -12.75 -8.75
CA ILE A 61 9.76 -13.46 -7.88
C ILE A 61 11.03 -12.60 -7.71
N GLY A 62 11.48 -12.41 -6.47
CA GLY A 62 12.63 -11.55 -6.15
C GLY A 62 12.36 -10.04 -6.13
N GLY A 63 11.17 -9.59 -6.54
CA GLY A 63 10.80 -8.17 -6.47
C GLY A 63 10.65 -7.66 -5.04
N GLN A 64 11.10 -6.43 -4.81
CA GLN A 64 11.02 -5.69 -3.54
C GLN A 64 10.93 -4.17 -3.78
N PHE A 65 10.61 -3.41 -2.74
CA PHE A 65 10.57 -1.94 -2.73
C PHE A 65 11.55 -1.39 -1.70
N GLY A 66 11.93 -0.10 -1.85
CA GLY A 66 12.67 0.64 -0.83
C GLY A 66 11.82 0.92 0.41
N TRP A 67 12.49 1.17 1.54
CA TRP A 67 11.85 1.68 2.76
C TRP A 67 11.34 3.09 2.53
N HIS A 68 10.10 3.34 2.93
CA HIS A 68 9.47 4.65 2.81
C HIS A 68 8.34 4.85 3.83
N GLN A 69 7.78 6.06 3.80
CA GLN A 69 6.50 6.43 4.41
C GLN A 69 5.62 7.01 3.30
N ASP A 70 4.32 7.11 3.53
CA ASP A 70 3.34 7.19 2.44
C ASP A 70 2.82 8.61 2.17
N ASP A 71 2.99 9.54 3.11
CA ASP A 71 2.76 10.97 2.86
C ASP A 71 3.98 11.57 2.14
N SER A 72 3.78 11.85 0.84
CA SER A 72 4.80 11.95 -0.23
C SER A 72 5.49 10.60 -0.55
N PRO A 73 5.59 10.16 -1.83
CA PRO A 73 4.93 8.91 -2.27
C PRO A 73 5.82 7.68 -2.60
N HIS A 74 5.35 6.41 -2.69
CA HIS A 74 4.08 5.73 -2.31
C HIS A 74 4.15 4.17 -2.45
N TYR A 75 3.20 3.45 -1.82
CA TYR A 75 2.69 2.06 -2.06
C TYR A 75 3.30 0.84 -1.32
N LEU A 76 2.39 -0.06 -0.92
CA LEU A 76 2.39 -1.01 0.21
C LEU A 76 3.06 -2.39 -0.06
N VAL A 77 3.12 -3.37 0.86
CA VAL A 77 3.55 -3.53 2.27
C VAL A 77 3.89 -5.03 2.37
N THR A 78 5.05 -5.39 2.92
CA THR A 78 5.34 -6.76 3.42
C THR A 78 6.13 -6.73 4.73
N GLU A 79 6.88 -5.65 4.98
CA GLU A 79 7.66 -5.39 6.19
C GLU A 79 7.34 -3.98 6.73
N VAL A 80 7.31 -3.82 8.07
CA VAL A 80 6.98 -2.57 8.77
C VAL A 80 7.87 -2.38 9.99
N ILE A 81 8.01 -1.14 10.47
CA ILE A 81 8.41 -0.85 11.86
C ILE A 81 7.16 -0.46 12.67
N PRO A 82 6.61 -1.32 13.54
CA PRO A 82 5.41 -1.00 14.32
C PRO A 82 5.60 0.26 15.19
N GLY A 83 4.60 1.14 15.21
CA GLY A 83 4.64 2.38 15.99
C GLY A 83 5.50 3.52 15.43
N SER A 84 6.19 3.33 14.30
CA SER A 84 7.10 4.34 13.71
C SER A 84 6.45 5.69 13.35
N HIS A 85 5.13 5.70 13.08
CA HIS A 85 4.35 6.93 12.90
C HIS A 85 4.40 7.88 14.11
N LEU A 86 4.80 7.40 15.29
CA LEU A 86 4.97 8.22 16.50
C LEU A 86 6.39 8.78 16.67
N PHE A 87 7.35 8.41 15.82
CA PHE A 87 8.77 8.75 16.03
C PHE A 87 9.12 10.19 15.66
N GLY A 88 8.29 10.88 14.86
CA GLY A 88 8.53 12.26 14.42
C GLY A 88 9.81 12.43 13.57
N LYS A 89 10.29 11.35 12.95
CA LYS A 89 11.53 11.27 12.16
C LYS A 89 11.21 10.80 10.73
N PRO A 90 12.03 11.16 9.72
CA PRO A 90 11.94 10.54 8.40
C PRO A 90 12.33 9.06 8.46
N CYS A 91 11.74 8.25 7.58
CA CYS A 91 12.15 6.86 7.37
C CYS A 91 13.61 6.79 6.86
N PRO A 92 14.49 5.97 7.47
CA PRO A 92 15.81 5.66 6.92
C PRO A 92 15.73 4.86 5.61
N ASP A 93 16.69 5.08 4.70
CA ASP A 93 16.82 4.28 3.46
C ASP A 93 17.21 2.81 3.73
N SER A 94 17.93 2.57 4.83
CA SER A 94 18.30 1.25 5.35
C SER A 94 18.21 1.21 6.86
N PHE A 95 17.94 0.01 7.39
CA PHE A 95 17.85 -0.27 8.82
C PHE A 95 19.06 -1.06 9.35
N GLU A 96 19.98 -1.50 8.49
CA GLU A 96 21.19 -2.24 8.87
C GLU A 96 22.05 -1.42 9.85
N GLY A 97 22.35 -2.00 11.03
CA GLY A 97 23.10 -1.34 12.10
C GLY A 97 22.32 -0.28 12.90
N THR A 98 21.00 -0.18 12.72
CA THR A 98 20.15 0.82 13.43
C THR A 98 19.41 0.22 14.63
N GLU A 99 18.97 1.06 15.57
CA GLU A 99 18.19 0.64 16.75
C GLU A 99 16.78 0.06 16.43
N TRP A 100 16.39 0.06 15.16
CA TRP A 100 15.10 -0.46 14.66
C TRP A 100 15.24 -1.71 13.80
N GLU A 101 16.46 -2.21 13.54
CA GLU A 101 16.68 -3.40 12.69
C GLU A 101 15.90 -4.62 13.21
N ASP A 102 16.08 -4.94 14.50
CA ASP A 102 15.36 -6.02 15.20
C ASP A 102 13.85 -5.76 15.39
N ARG A 103 13.34 -4.60 14.93
CA ARG A 103 11.92 -4.22 15.01
C ARG A 103 11.18 -4.36 13.69
N ILE A 104 11.86 -4.84 12.63
CA ILE A 104 11.24 -5.17 11.35
C ILE A 104 10.25 -6.32 11.55
N HIS A 105 8.97 -6.06 11.32
CA HIS A 105 7.89 -7.03 11.45
C HIS A 105 7.23 -7.31 10.10
N TYR A 106 6.95 -8.57 9.79
CA TYR A 106 6.25 -8.96 8.57
C TYR A 106 4.73 -8.90 8.76
N TYR A 107 4.00 -8.29 7.83
CA TYR A 107 2.55 -8.40 7.77
C TYR A 107 2.14 -9.32 6.61
N LEU A 108 1.71 -10.53 6.96
CA LEU A 108 1.23 -11.54 6.02
C LEU A 108 -0.30 -11.65 6.12
N GLY A 109 -0.99 -11.31 5.04
CA GLY A 109 -2.43 -11.53 4.89
C GLY A 109 -2.72 -12.65 3.87
N GLN A 110 -3.79 -13.41 4.10
CA GLN A 110 -4.34 -14.30 3.07
C GLN A 110 -5.05 -13.47 1.98
N ALA A 111 -5.26 -14.05 0.80
CA ALA A 111 -6.04 -13.39 -0.26
C ALA A 111 -7.43 -12.97 0.27
N GLY A 112 -7.80 -11.70 0.05
CA GLY A 112 -9.03 -11.10 0.60
C GLY A 112 -8.87 -10.45 1.99
N SER A 113 -7.69 -10.55 2.63
CA SER A 113 -7.38 -9.75 3.82
C SER A 113 -7.23 -8.27 3.48
N VAL A 114 -7.64 -7.39 4.39
CA VAL A 114 -7.47 -5.94 4.28
C VAL A 114 -6.51 -5.49 5.37
N ILE A 115 -5.45 -4.77 4.99
CA ILE A 115 -4.49 -4.15 5.92
C ILE A 115 -4.73 -2.65 5.89
N LYS A 116 -4.86 -2.03 7.07
CA LYS A 116 -4.93 -0.57 7.23
C LYS A 116 -3.89 -0.12 8.23
N PHE A 117 -3.20 0.97 7.93
CA PHE A 117 -2.14 1.52 8.74
C PHE A 117 -2.14 3.05 8.59
N ASN A 118 -1.34 3.76 9.40
CA ASN A 118 -1.17 5.21 9.33
C ASN A 118 -0.10 5.55 8.27
N ASN A 119 -0.36 6.49 7.34
CA ASN A 119 0.56 6.89 6.27
C ASN A 119 2.00 7.24 6.74
N GLN A 120 2.19 7.61 8.01
CA GLN A 120 3.51 7.91 8.59
C GLN A 120 4.25 6.67 9.14
N VAL A 121 3.68 5.47 9.06
CA VAL A 121 4.40 4.24 9.41
C VAL A 121 5.49 3.98 8.37
N TRP A 122 6.66 3.56 8.84
CA TRP A 122 7.76 3.15 8.00
C TRP A 122 7.55 1.71 7.55
N TYR A 123 7.52 1.49 6.24
CA TYR A 123 7.29 0.16 5.67
C TYR A 123 8.04 -0.01 4.33
N ARG A 124 8.11 -1.25 3.85
CA ARG A 124 8.43 -1.57 2.46
C ARG A 124 7.66 -2.79 1.98
N GLY A 125 7.55 -2.95 0.67
CA GLY A 125 7.34 -4.27 0.09
C GLY A 125 8.62 -5.11 0.20
N GLY A 126 8.72 -5.92 1.24
CA GLY A 126 9.78 -6.92 1.42
C GLY A 126 9.78 -7.98 0.31
N PRO A 127 10.92 -8.66 0.07
CA PRO A 127 11.15 -9.47 -1.13
C PRO A 127 10.18 -10.65 -1.25
N ASN A 128 9.61 -10.84 -2.46
CA ASN A 128 8.83 -12.05 -2.76
C ASN A 128 9.75 -13.28 -2.86
N ARG A 129 9.82 -14.05 -1.76
CA ARG A 129 10.60 -15.29 -1.62
C ARG A 129 9.83 -16.55 -2.03
N THR A 130 8.63 -16.42 -2.60
CA THR A 130 7.80 -17.56 -3.01
C THR A 130 7.99 -17.90 -4.49
N SER A 131 7.50 -19.07 -4.91
CA SER A 131 7.41 -19.45 -6.33
C SER A 131 6.18 -18.89 -7.05
N ALA A 132 5.38 -18.04 -6.39
CA ALA A 132 4.14 -17.49 -6.91
C ALA A 132 4.21 -15.95 -7.07
N LEU A 133 3.34 -15.40 -7.91
CA LEU A 133 3.13 -13.95 -7.98
C LEU A 133 2.33 -13.47 -6.77
N TYR A 134 2.69 -12.32 -6.22
CA TYR A 134 1.89 -11.63 -5.22
C TYR A 134 1.18 -10.44 -5.86
N CYS A 135 -0.13 -10.32 -5.64
CA CYS A 135 -0.97 -9.26 -6.18
C CYS A 135 -1.73 -8.58 -5.05
N ALA A 136 -1.71 -7.24 -5.00
CA ALA A 136 -2.47 -6.47 -4.03
C ALA A 136 -3.01 -5.16 -4.65
N GLY A 137 -3.95 -4.54 -3.94
CA GLY A 137 -4.47 -3.21 -4.25
C GLY A 137 -4.36 -2.29 -3.05
N ASP A 138 -4.09 -1.01 -3.32
CA ASP A 138 -4.10 0.07 -2.33
C ASP A 138 -5.44 0.83 -2.41
N LEU A 139 -5.92 1.34 -1.27
CA LEU A 139 -7.06 2.23 -1.15
C LEU A 139 -6.78 3.22 -0.01
N ARG A 140 -6.74 4.52 -0.33
CA ARG A 140 -6.38 5.54 0.65
C ARG A 140 -7.44 6.62 0.84
N PRO A 141 -8.00 6.78 2.05
CA PRO A 141 -8.83 7.93 2.42
C PRO A 141 -7.98 9.15 2.84
N LEU A 142 -8.44 10.37 2.53
CA LEU A 142 -7.87 11.62 3.01
C LEU A 142 -8.38 11.97 4.42
N TYR A 143 -7.53 12.64 5.19
CA TYR A 143 -7.93 13.40 6.38
C TYR A 143 -8.24 14.84 5.98
N ASP A 144 -9.47 15.30 6.18
CA ASP A 144 -9.71 16.74 6.33
C ASP A 144 -9.15 17.18 7.69
N ARG A 145 -8.15 18.07 7.68
CA ARG A 145 -7.74 18.78 8.89
C ARG A 145 -8.67 19.97 9.07
N ALA A 146 -9.58 19.86 10.04
CA ALA A 146 -10.24 21.01 10.66
C ALA A 146 -9.25 21.81 11.53
#